data_AF-A0A109D575-F1
#
_entry.id   AF-A0A109D575-F1
#
_cell.length_a   1.000
_cell.length_b   1.000
_cell.length_c   1.000
_cell.angle_alpha   90.00
_cell.angle_beta   90.00
_cell.angle_gamma   90.00
#
_symmetry.space_group_name_H-M   'P 1'
#
loop_
_entity.id
_entity.type
_entity.pdbx_description
1 polymer ?
#
loop_
_entity_poly.entity_id
_entity_poly.type
_entity_poly.pdbx_seq_one_letter_code
_entity_poly.pdbx_strand_id
1 'polypeptide(L)'
;MQFRVILMLCLAMMGCTSNQELALDPTSITLFYGDTSISAGVLEDKTFNSVLADRVESVTFSGSIRKQDSGYLVDMLVIRETKQPRSTRQLNTSLIMKPRELVDVGGVNNDVFRVILE
;
A
#
# COMPACT_ATOMS: atom_id res chain seq x y z
N MET A 1 -14.99 -60.48 37.52
CA MET A 1 -13.92 -59.84 36.74
C MET A 1 -14.32 -58.39 36.52
N GLN A 2 -13.60 -57.42 37.12
CA GLN A 2 -13.92 -56.00 36.98
C GLN A 2 -13.06 -55.37 35.88
N PHE A 3 -13.69 -54.97 34.78
CA PHE A 3 -13.03 -54.21 33.72
C PHE A 3 -13.04 -52.73 34.11
N ARG A 4 -11.87 -52.19 34.46
CA ARG A 4 -11.63 -50.75 34.58
C ARG A 4 -11.22 -50.22 33.22
N VAL A 5 -12.09 -49.47 32.57
CA VAL A 5 -11.77 -48.75 31.33
C VAL A 5 -11.25 -47.37 31.72
N ILE A 6 -9.94 -47.15 31.50
CA ILE A 6 -9.28 -45.86 31.69
C ILE A 6 -9.45 -45.08 30.38
N LEU A 7 -10.31 -44.07 30.39
CA LEU A 7 -10.55 -43.18 29.26
C LEU A 7 -9.43 -42.13 29.21
N MET A 8 -8.40 -42.36 28.40
CA MET A 8 -7.34 -41.38 28.12
C MET A 8 -7.90 -40.26 27.24
N LEU A 9 -8.14 -39.09 27.84
CA LEU A 9 -8.55 -37.87 27.14
C LEU A 9 -7.31 -37.22 26.49
N CYS A 10 -6.97 -37.59 25.27
CA CYS A 10 -5.92 -36.91 24.52
C CYS A 10 -6.42 -35.52 24.09
N LEU A 11 -5.99 -34.46 24.81
CA LEU A 11 -6.07 -33.09 24.34
C LEU A 11 -5.12 -32.94 23.14
N ALA A 12 -5.65 -33.07 21.93
CA ALA A 12 -4.97 -32.60 20.73
C ALA A 12 -4.98 -31.07 20.78
N MET A 13 -3.89 -30.47 21.28
CA MET A 13 -3.61 -29.05 21.06
C MET A 13 -3.35 -28.87 19.56
N MET A 14 -4.41 -28.59 18.79
CA MET A 14 -4.24 -28.03 17.45
C MET A 14 -3.65 -26.64 17.66
N GLY A 15 -2.33 -26.54 17.57
CA GLY A 15 -1.65 -25.26 17.46
C GLY A 15 -2.16 -24.59 16.20
N CYS A 16 -3.03 -23.59 16.34
CA CYS A 16 -3.28 -22.61 15.31
C CYS A 16 -1.94 -21.91 15.07
N THR A 17 -1.15 -22.39 14.13
CA THR A 17 -0.02 -21.62 13.61
C THR A 17 -0.64 -20.44 12.90
N SER A 18 -0.69 -19.29 13.58
CA SER A 18 -1.01 -18.03 12.93
C SER A 18 0.07 -17.81 11.88
N ASN A 19 -0.22 -18.14 10.63
CA ASN A 19 0.55 -17.68 9.48
C ASN A 19 0.27 -16.19 9.28
N GLN A 20 0.41 -15.37 10.33
CA GLN A 20 0.64 -13.96 10.15
C GLN A 20 2.03 -13.86 9.57
N GLU A 21 2.07 -13.90 8.24
CA GLU A 21 3.18 -13.41 7.44
C GLU A 21 3.62 -12.10 8.10
N LEU A 22 4.81 -12.12 8.73
CA LEU A 22 5.42 -10.97 9.36
C LEU A 22 5.76 -10.00 8.21
N ALA A 23 4.74 -9.30 7.72
CA ALA A 23 4.88 -8.28 6.72
C ALA A 23 5.75 -7.19 7.34
N LEU A 24 6.98 -7.07 6.82
CA LEU A 24 7.87 -5.99 7.17
C LEU A 24 7.17 -4.68 6.87
N ASP A 25 7.40 -3.68 7.72
CA ASP A 25 6.87 -2.36 7.46
C ASP A 25 7.42 -1.84 6.12
N PRO A 26 6.57 -1.24 5.29
CA PRO A 26 6.98 -0.78 3.98
C PRO A 26 7.99 0.35 4.10
N THR A 27 8.96 0.32 3.21
CA THR A 27 10.08 1.26 3.17
C THR A 27 9.98 2.21 2.00
N SER A 28 9.23 1.86 0.95
CA SER A 28 8.93 2.72 -0.18
C SER A 28 7.51 2.55 -0.70
N ILE A 29 7.08 3.54 -1.46
CA ILE A 29 5.83 3.52 -2.22
C ILE A 29 6.10 4.11 -3.60
N THR A 30 5.60 3.44 -4.64
CA THR A 30 5.82 3.84 -6.03
C THR A 30 4.49 4.08 -6.72
N LEU A 31 4.35 5.28 -7.30
CA LEU A 31 3.24 5.69 -8.15
C LEU A 31 3.63 5.48 -9.62
N PHE A 32 2.78 4.80 -10.38
CA PHE A 32 2.86 4.66 -11.83
C PHE A 32 1.76 5.49 -12.49
N TYR A 33 2.13 6.24 -13.53
CA TYR A 33 1.21 7.09 -14.30
C TYR A 33 1.73 7.25 -15.73
N GLY A 34 0.86 7.04 -16.73
CA GLY A 34 1.32 6.97 -18.12
C GLY A 34 2.45 5.94 -18.29
N ASP A 35 3.55 6.35 -18.91
CA ASP A 35 4.75 5.53 -19.13
C ASP A 35 5.87 5.79 -18.10
N THR A 36 5.54 6.45 -16.98
CA THR A 36 6.52 6.89 -15.97
C THR A 36 6.10 6.46 -14.57
N SER A 37 7.06 6.57 -13.64
CA SER A 37 6.88 6.26 -12.24
C SER A 37 7.65 7.21 -11.35
N ILE A 38 7.15 7.42 -10.14
CA ILE A 38 7.83 8.17 -9.08
C ILE A 38 7.76 7.39 -7.78
N SER A 39 8.91 7.18 -7.15
CA SER A 39 9.03 6.50 -5.86
C SER A 39 9.27 7.49 -4.74
N ALA A 40 8.74 7.19 -3.57
CA ALA A 40 8.97 7.92 -2.33
C ALA A 40 9.41 6.95 -1.24
N GLY A 41 10.42 7.33 -0.46
CA GLY A 41 10.75 6.63 0.77
C GLY A 41 9.70 6.91 1.84
N VAL A 42 9.35 5.89 2.62
CA VAL A 42 8.48 6.02 3.79
C VAL A 42 9.33 6.43 4.99
N LEU A 43 9.00 7.58 5.59
CA LEU A 43 9.71 8.13 6.74
C LEU A 43 9.28 7.46 8.05
N GLU A 44 10.02 7.74 9.13
CA GLU A 44 9.74 7.18 10.46
C GLU A 44 8.34 7.57 10.98
N ASP A 45 7.88 8.78 10.66
CA ASP A 45 6.53 9.28 10.98
C ASP A 45 5.43 8.70 10.08
N LYS A 46 5.80 7.75 9.21
CA LYS A 46 4.95 7.05 8.24
C LYS A 46 4.37 7.96 7.16
N THR A 47 4.98 9.12 6.93
CA THR A 47 4.67 9.97 5.77
C THR A 47 5.60 9.68 4.61
N PHE A 48 5.19 10.09 3.41
CA PHE A 48 6.02 10.04 2.22
C PHE A 48 5.78 11.27 1.35
N ASN A 49 6.81 11.68 0.60
CA ASN A 49 6.72 12.76 -0.37
C ASN A 49 7.79 12.57 -1.45
N SER A 50 7.41 12.78 -2.70
CA SER A 50 8.32 12.80 -3.84
C SER A 50 7.83 13.78 -4.89
N VAL A 51 8.77 14.45 -5.55
CA VAL A 51 8.49 15.44 -6.59
C VAL A 51 9.33 15.13 -7.82
N LEU A 52 8.66 14.95 -8.95
CA LEU A 52 9.26 14.93 -10.27
C LEU A 52 8.91 16.25 -10.95
N ALA A 53 9.89 16.98 -11.45
CA ALA A 53 9.65 18.23 -12.16
C ALA A 53 10.64 18.39 -13.31
N ASP A 54 10.14 18.53 -14.52
CA ASP A 54 10.94 18.71 -15.73
C ASP A 54 10.41 19.88 -16.58
N ARG A 55 10.78 19.95 -17.86
CA ARG A 55 10.32 21.03 -18.76
C ARG A 55 8.88 20.85 -19.25
N VAL A 56 8.32 19.65 -19.15
CA VAL A 56 7.00 19.26 -19.66
C VAL A 56 5.96 19.29 -18.54
N GLU A 57 6.29 18.75 -17.37
CA GLU A 57 5.36 18.60 -16.26
C GLU A 57 6.02 18.67 -14.87
N SER A 58 5.17 18.79 -13.85
CA SER A 58 5.49 18.56 -12.44
C SER A 58 4.51 17.55 -11.85
N VAL A 59 5.00 16.61 -11.06
CA VAL A 59 4.22 15.63 -10.33
C VAL A 59 4.66 15.65 -8.87
N THR A 60 3.71 15.93 -7.99
CA THR A 60 3.87 15.77 -6.54
C THR A 60 3.10 14.52 -6.12
N PHE A 61 3.78 13.62 -5.42
CA PHE A 61 3.20 12.42 -4.85
C PHE A 61 3.51 12.38 -3.35
N SER A 62 2.47 12.53 -2.53
CA SER A 62 2.62 12.61 -1.07
C SER A 62 1.49 11.91 -0.34
N GLY A 63 1.70 11.63 0.94
CA GLY A 63 0.70 10.95 1.73
C GLY A 63 1.19 10.40 3.05
N SER A 64 0.40 9.50 3.62
CA SER A 64 0.72 8.81 4.87
C SER A 64 0.24 7.37 4.86
N ILE A 65 0.90 6.54 5.65
CA ILE A 65 0.65 5.10 5.73
C ILE A 65 0.30 4.75 7.17
N ARG A 66 -0.80 4.03 7.37
CA ARG A 66 -1.23 3.55 8.69
C ARG A 66 -1.46 2.05 8.65
N LYS A 67 -0.84 1.32 9.58
CA LYS A 67 -1.01 -0.13 9.68
C LYS A 67 -2.45 -0.48 10.05
N GLN A 68 -2.99 -1.53 9.41
CA GLN A 68 -4.31 -2.11 9.64
C GLN A 68 -4.19 -3.62 9.80
N ASP A 69 -5.23 -4.29 10.31
CA ASP A 69 -5.21 -5.73 10.61
C ASP A 69 -4.83 -6.61 9.40
N SER A 70 -5.15 -6.18 8.18
CA SER A 70 -4.95 -6.95 6.94
C SER A 70 -4.06 -6.25 5.90
N GLY A 71 -3.38 -5.16 6.27
CA GLY A 71 -2.55 -4.39 5.35
C GLY A 71 -2.25 -2.98 5.88
N TYR A 72 -2.28 -2.00 4.98
CA TYR A 72 -2.00 -0.60 5.28
C TYR A 72 -3.09 0.29 4.68
N LEU A 73 -3.65 1.18 5.48
CA LEU A 73 -4.43 2.31 4.98
C LEU A 73 -3.47 3.36 4.46
N VAL A 74 -3.53 3.64 3.17
CA VAL A 74 -2.68 4.61 2.49
C VAL A 74 -3.54 5.79 2.08
N ASP A 75 -3.28 6.94 2.69
CA ASP A 75 -3.84 8.23 2.31
C ASP A 75 -2.87 8.88 1.32
N MET A 76 -3.33 9.25 0.13
CA MET A 76 -2.47 9.74 -0.94
C MET A 76 -3.04 10.95 -1.69
N LEU A 77 -2.13 11.87 -2.01
CA LEU A 77 -2.34 13.04 -2.83
C LEU A 77 -1.36 12.98 -4.01
N VAL A 78 -1.92 13.00 -5.22
CA VAL A 78 -1.18 13.14 -6.47
C VAL A 78 -1.60 14.45 -7.11
N ILE A 79 -0.64 15.33 -7.40
CA ILE A 79 -0.86 16.57 -8.17
C ILE A 79 0.05 16.52 -9.39
N ARG A 80 -0.54 16.52 -10.58
CA ARG A 80 0.17 16.57 -11.86
C ARG A 80 -0.16 17.85 -12.60
N GLU A 81 0.85 18.62 -12.96
CA GLU A 81 0.70 19.85 -13.73
C GLU A 81 1.48 19.73 -15.04
N THR A 82 0.80 19.82 -16.18
CA THR A 82 1.46 19.97 -17.49
C THR A 82 1.68 21.44 -17.78
N LYS A 83 2.85 21.79 -18.32
CA LYS A 83 3.23 23.19 -18.56
C LYS A 83 2.59 23.76 -19.84
N GLN A 84 2.51 22.96 -20.91
CA GLN A 84 1.97 23.36 -22.22
C GLN A 84 1.25 22.19 -22.93
N PRO A 85 -0.09 22.27 -23.15
CA PRO A 85 -0.99 23.26 -22.58
C PRO A 85 -1.00 23.18 -21.05
N ARG A 86 -1.26 24.32 -20.40
CA ARG A 86 -1.33 24.36 -18.94
C ARG A 86 -2.54 23.58 -18.46
N SER A 87 -2.33 22.53 -17.67
CA SER A 87 -3.40 21.73 -17.08
C SER A 87 -2.95 21.16 -15.75
N THR A 88 -3.82 21.17 -14.75
CA THR A 88 -3.57 20.55 -13.44
C THR A 88 -4.59 19.44 -13.21
N ARG A 89 -4.11 18.28 -12.78
CA ARG A 89 -4.91 17.12 -12.38
C ARG A 89 -4.55 16.76 -10.95
N GLN A 90 -5.55 16.44 -10.15
CA GLN A 90 -5.36 16.06 -8.76
C GLN A 90 -6.15 14.79 -8.46
N LEU A 91 -5.50 13.85 -7.78
CA LEU A 91 -6.13 12.69 -7.16
C LEU A 91 -5.90 12.78 -5.65
N ASN A 92 -6.97 12.71 -4.88
CA ASN A 92 -6.93 12.58 -3.43
C ASN A 92 -7.76 11.37 -3.05
N THR A 93 -7.12 10.33 -2.52
CA THR A 93 -7.78 9.06 -2.24
C THR A 93 -7.17 8.34 -1.05
N SER A 94 -7.94 7.42 -0.48
CA SER A 94 -7.53 6.55 0.60
C SER A 94 -7.92 5.12 0.26
N LEU A 95 -6.99 4.17 0.38
CA LEU A 95 -7.28 2.76 0.15
C LEU A 95 -6.48 1.83 1.06
N ILE A 96 -7.02 0.64 1.26
CA ILE A 96 -6.33 -0.44 1.96
C ILE A 96 -5.46 -1.19 0.94
N MET A 97 -4.17 -1.27 1.21
CA MET A 97 -3.17 -1.90 0.37
C MET A 97 -2.42 -2.99 1.13
N LYS A 98 -2.07 -4.07 0.44
CA LYS A 98 -1.07 -5.03 0.93
C LYS A 98 0.28 -4.70 0.32
N PRO A 99 1.39 -4.95 1.05
CA PRO A 99 2.71 -4.86 0.45
C PRO A 99 2.81 -5.75 -0.79
N ARG A 100 3.54 -5.27 -1.80
CA ARG A 100 3.84 -5.95 -3.07
C ARG A 100 2.63 -6.22 -3.96
N GLU A 101 1.49 -5.60 -3.66
CA GLU A 101 0.29 -5.62 -4.48
C GLU A 101 0.21 -4.33 -5.30
N LEU A 102 0.12 -4.46 -6.63
CA LEU A 102 -0.11 -3.31 -7.52
C LEU A 102 -1.61 -3.04 -7.59
N VAL A 103 -2.02 -1.84 -7.20
CA VAL A 103 -3.44 -1.45 -7.10
C VAL A 103 -3.74 -0.28 -8.03
N ASP A 104 -4.85 -0.39 -8.79
CA ASP A 104 -5.43 0.73 -9.54
C ASP A 104 -6.14 1.68 -8.56
N VAL A 105 -5.61 2.89 -8.38
CA VAL A 105 -6.13 3.87 -7.41
C VAL A 105 -7.13 4.86 -8.02
N GLY A 106 -7.35 4.78 -9.33
CA GLY A 106 -8.29 5.60 -10.07
C GLY A 106 -7.61 6.41 -11.17
N GLY A 107 -8.30 7.42 -11.67
CA GLY A 107 -7.82 8.18 -12.81
C GLY A 107 -8.59 9.46 -13.09
N VAL A 108 -7.96 10.38 -13.81
CA VAL A 108 -8.56 11.64 -14.27
C VAL A 108 -8.30 11.79 -15.77
N ASN A 109 -9.35 11.95 -16.57
CA ASN A 109 -9.25 12.17 -18.03
C ASN A 109 -8.40 11.10 -18.76
N ASN A 110 -8.71 9.82 -18.53
CA ASN A 110 -8.03 8.62 -19.09
C ASN A 110 -6.62 8.33 -18.55
N ASP A 111 -6.05 9.17 -17.69
CA ASP A 111 -4.83 8.81 -16.95
C ASP A 111 -5.20 7.85 -15.83
N VAL A 112 -4.66 6.64 -15.83
CA VAL A 112 -4.81 5.67 -14.73
C VAL A 112 -3.59 5.76 -13.82
N PHE A 113 -3.84 5.96 -12.53
CA PHE A 113 -2.83 5.91 -11.49
C PHE A 113 -2.81 4.53 -10.87
N ARG A 114 -1.61 3.96 -10.75
CA ARG A 114 -1.35 2.67 -10.10
C ARG A 114 -0.33 2.85 -9.00
N VAL A 115 -0.49 2.13 -7.89
CA VAL A 115 0.42 2.25 -6.75
C VAL A 115 0.83 0.88 -6.24
N ILE A 116 2.09 0.75 -5.87
CA ILE A 116 2.62 -0.40 -5.13
C ILE A 116 3.32 0.08 -3.86
N LEU A 117 3.13 -0.69 -2.79
CA LEU A 117 3.76 -0.49 -1.49
C LEU A 117 4.85 -1.56 -1.31
N GLU A 118 6.08 -1.16 -0.98
CA GLU A 118 7.28 -2.05 -1.00
C GLU A 118 7.92 -2.23 0.37
#